data_AF-X1PLG7-F1
#
_entry.id   AF-X1PLG7-F1
#
_cell.length_a   1.000
_cell.length_b   1.000
_cell.length_c   1.000
_cell.angle_alpha   90.00
_cell.angle_beta   90.00
_cell.angle_gamma   90.00
#
_symmetry.space_group_name_H-M   'P 1'
#
loop_
_entity.id
_entity.type
_entity.pdbx_description
1 polymer ?
#
loop_
_entity_poly.entity_id
_entity_poly.type
_entity_poly.pdbx_seq_one_letter_code
_entity_poly.pdbx_strand_id
1 'polypeptide(L)'
;AVLDYTKQHEENFMELDVYEKVAALESYVSNTEPYKGGIVQKAKRIVDELKKIENERLATLKQNHKNQVETMCAAIIDLPEYTKLRPDKAKQLIKDFKDDLNYKIDNAANFSSVRDKVQNYGIKKQAELRKQIIRLVHPEEKIVFATKEEKQINYSKHILMTKEDVEGYVKTLRSHYLKLIEAKKRIEV
;
A
#
# COMPACT_ATOMS: atom_id res chain seq x y z
N ALA A 1 -14.31 -12.41 26.64
CA ALA A 1 -15.10 -11.55 25.73
C ALA A 1 -14.60 -10.10 25.71
N VAL A 2 -14.66 -9.35 26.82
CA VAL A 2 -14.19 -7.94 26.87
C VAL A 2 -12.65 -7.87 26.86
N LEU A 3 -11.99 -8.58 27.77
CA LEU A 3 -10.52 -8.69 27.83
C LEU A 3 -9.90 -9.21 26.53
N ASP A 4 -10.52 -10.22 25.93
CA ASP A 4 -10.03 -10.81 24.67
C ASP A 4 -10.12 -9.79 23.52
N TYR A 5 -11.21 -9.02 23.46
CA TYR A 5 -11.37 -7.95 22.47
C TYR A 5 -10.33 -6.84 22.67
N THR A 6 -10.07 -6.41 23.92
CA THR A 6 -9.08 -5.36 24.17
C THR A 6 -7.68 -5.77 23.72
N LYS A 7 -7.27 -7.00 24.01
CA LYS A 7 -5.94 -7.52 23.62
C LYS A 7 -5.82 -7.77 22.12
N GLN A 8 -6.88 -8.27 21.48
CA GLN A 8 -6.85 -8.56 20.04
C GLN A 8 -6.79 -7.30 19.17
N HIS A 9 -7.28 -6.17 19.68
CA HIS A 9 -7.45 -4.93 18.91
C HIS A 9 -6.54 -3.78 19.40
N GLU A 10 -5.56 -4.08 20.26
CA GLU A 10 -4.62 -3.11 20.84
C GLU A 10 -3.91 -2.29 19.77
N GLU A 11 -3.44 -2.92 18.68
CA GLU A 11 -2.79 -2.25 17.55
C GLU A 11 -3.69 -1.20 16.89
N ASN A 12 -5.00 -1.50 16.76
CA ASN A 12 -5.95 -0.57 16.17
C ASN A 12 -6.25 0.59 17.13
N PHE A 13 -6.28 0.35 18.45
CA PHE A 13 -6.53 1.40 19.42
C PHE A 13 -5.39 2.42 19.52
N MET A 14 -4.13 2.02 19.32
CA MET A 14 -3.01 2.98 19.26
C MET A 14 -3.19 4.03 18.16
N GLU A 15 -3.94 3.70 17.11
CA GLU A 15 -4.20 4.59 15.97
C GLU A 15 -5.54 5.32 16.06
N LEU A 16 -6.40 4.94 17.00
CA LEU A 16 -7.66 5.58 17.29
C LEU A 16 -7.46 6.49 18.50
N ASP A 17 -7.87 7.75 18.40
CA ASP A 17 -7.78 8.71 19.51
C ASP A 17 -8.83 8.39 20.60
N VAL A 18 -8.70 7.23 21.25
CA VAL A 18 -9.68 6.62 22.16
C VAL A 18 -9.06 6.17 23.48
N TYR A 19 -7.88 6.70 23.82
CA TYR A 19 -7.11 6.36 25.03
C TYR A 19 -7.96 6.42 26.30
N GLU A 20 -8.81 7.43 26.46
CA GLU A 20 -9.71 7.56 27.62
C GLU A 20 -10.72 6.41 27.74
N LYS A 21 -11.24 5.92 26.61
CA LYS A 21 -12.19 4.80 26.58
C LYS A 21 -11.49 3.48 26.90
N VAL A 22 -10.26 3.30 26.43
CA VAL A 22 -9.44 2.12 26.74
C VAL A 22 -9.08 2.11 28.23
N ALA A 23 -8.60 3.22 28.79
CA ALA A 23 -8.30 3.34 30.22
C ALA A 23 -9.54 3.09 31.10
N ALA A 24 -10.69 3.64 30.71
CA ALA A 24 -11.95 3.38 31.41
C ALA A 24 -12.32 1.89 31.36
N LEU A 25 -12.13 1.22 30.23
CA LEU A 25 -12.38 -0.22 30.09
C LEU A 25 -11.47 -1.05 31.01
N GLU A 26 -10.17 -0.73 31.06
CA GLU A 26 -9.19 -1.39 31.93
C GLU A 26 -9.56 -1.26 33.41
N SER A 27 -10.05 -0.09 33.83
CA SER A 27 -10.50 0.16 35.19
C SER A 27 -11.71 -0.71 35.58
N TYR A 28 -12.62 -0.96 34.65
CA TYR A 28 -13.78 -1.81 34.86
C TYR A 28 -13.42 -3.30 34.88
N VAL A 29 -12.47 -3.70 34.04
CA VAL A 29 -11.96 -5.07 33.95
C VAL A 29 -11.16 -5.45 35.20
N SER A 30 -10.46 -4.49 35.80
CA SER A 30 -9.62 -4.72 36.99
C SER A 30 -10.38 -4.66 38.31
N ASN A 31 -11.71 -4.46 38.29
CA ASN A 31 -12.52 -4.32 39.49
C ASN A 31 -12.77 -5.68 40.19
N THR A 32 -12.53 -5.74 41.51
CA THR A 32 -12.68 -6.95 42.33
C THR A 32 -14.13 -7.37 42.58
N GLU A 33 -15.10 -6.49 42.36
CA GLU A 33 -16.54 -6.75 42.49
C GLU A 33 -17.31 -6.43 41.18
N PRO A 34 -17.06 -7.17 40.09
CA PRO A 34 -17.52 -6.81 38.75
C PRO A 34 -19.06 -6.77 38.60
N TYR A 35 -19.80 -7.45 39.48
CA TYR A 35 -21.26 -7.52 39.44
C TYR A 35 -21.95 -6.36 40.18
N LYS A 36 -21.23 -5.57 40.98
CA LYS A 36 -21.81 -4.41 41.67
C LYS A 36 -21.78 -3.16 40.78
N GLY A 37 -22.75 -2.26 40.98
CA GLY A 37 -22.74 -0.94 40.34
C GLY A 37 -22.85 -0.92 38.81
N GLY A 38 -23.28 -2.03 38.19
CA GLY A 38 -23.48 -2.13 36.75
C GLY A 38 -22.18 -2.10 35.93
N ILE A 39 -21.04 -2.47 36.53
CA ILE A 39 -19.71 -2.40 35.92
C ILE A 39 -19.65 -3.23 34.63
N VAL A 40 -20.21 -4.44 34.63
CA VAL A 40 -20.29 -5.28 33.41
C VAL A 40 -21.05 -4.56 32.29
N GLN A 41 -22.17 -3.90 32.58
CA GLN A 41 -22.95 -3.16 31.58
C GLN A 41 -22.18 -1.95 31.05
N LYS A 42 -21.45 -1.24 31.90
CA LYS A 42 -20.59 -0.11 31.49
C LYS A 42 -19.44 -0.57 30.59
N ALA A 43 -18.75 -1.65 30.96
CA ALA A 43 -17.68 -2.23 30.15
C ALA A 43 -18.19 -2.71 28.78
N LYS A 44 -19.36 -3.37 28.73
CA LYS A 44 -20.00 -3.76 27.47
C LYS A 44 -20.30 -2.56 26.56
N ARG A 45 -20.87 -1.49 27.11
CA ARG A 45 -21.14 -0.26 26.33
C ARG A 45 -19.87 0.33 25.73
N ILE A 46 -18.79 0.41 26.49
CA ILE A 46 -17.50 0.89 25.97
C ILE A 46 -16.98 -0.01 24.85
N VAL A 47 -17.06 -1.33 25.00
CA VAL A 47 -16.67 -2.27 23.93
C VAL A 47 -17.51 -2.07 22.68
N ASP A 48 -18.83 -1.89 22.81
CA ASP A 48 -19.71 -1.67 21.66
C ASP A 48 -19.40 -0.33 20.96
N GLU A 49 -19.09 0.72 21.73
CA GLU A 49 -18.62 2.01 21.20
C GLU A 49 -17.28 1.88 20.46
N LEU A 50 -16.30 1.18 21.06
CA LEU A 50 -14.99 0.94 20.44
C LEU A 50 -15.12 0.16 19.14
N LYS A 51 -15.94 -0.90 19.12
CA LYS A 51 -16.25 -1.66 17.90
C LYS A 51 -16.85 -0.78 16.82
N LYS A 52 -17.77 0.11 17.18
CA LYS A 52 -18.39 1.02 16.22
C LYS A 52 -17.34 1.96 15.61
N ILE A 53 -16.53 2.62 16.45
CA ILE A 53 -15.46 3.53 16.01
C ILE A 53 -14.46 2.81 15.12
N GLU A 54 -14.01 1.64 15.55
CA GLU A 54 -13.06 0.81 14.80
C GLU A 54 -13.61 0.41 13.43
N ASN A 55 -14.84 -0.09 13.38
CA ASN A 55 -15.48 -0.50 12.13
C ASN A 55 -15.68 0.68 11.17
N GLU A 56 -16.11 1.84 11.67
CA GLU A 56 -16.27 3.06 10.88
C GLU A 56 -14.93 3.55 10.32
N ARG A 57 -13.87 3.51 11.14
CA ARG A 57 -12.52 3.86 10.70
C ARG A 57 -11.99 2.86 9.67
N LEU A 58 -12.19 1.56 9.90
CA LEU A 58 -11.75 0.51 8.99
C LEU A 58 -12.46 0.61 7.64
N ALA A 59 -13.77 0.84 7.65
CA ALA A 59 -14.56 1.03 6.43
C ALA A 59 -14.07 2.24 5.64
N THR A 60 -13.83 3.36 6.30
CA THR A 60 -13.29 4.58 5.68
C THR A 60 -11.90 4.34 5.08
N LEU A 61 -11.02 3.67 5.84
CA LEU A 61 -9.67 3.35 5.39
C LEU A 61 -9.70 2.43 4.16
N LYS A 62 -10.53 1.38 4.18
CA LYS A 62 -10.74 0.47 3.05
C LYS A 62 -11.23 1.25 1.83
N GLN A 63 -12.23 2.13 1.97
CA GLN A 63 -12.73 2.93 0.86
C GLN A 63 -11.67 3.86 0.28
N ASN A 64 -10.88 4.54 1.12
CA ASN A 64 -9.79 5.39 0.66
C ASN A 64 -8.75 4.61 -0.15
N HIS A 65 -8.41 3.40 0.31
CA HIS A 65 -7.48 2.52 -0.39
C HIS A 65 -8.07 1.94 -1.68
N LYS A 66 -9.37 1.67 -1.75
CA LYS A 66 -10.04 1.33 -3.02
C LYS A 66 -9.97 2.49 -4.03
N ASN A 67 -10.15 3.73 -3.57
CA ASN A 67 -9.98 4.90 -4.44
C ASN A 67 -8.52 5.04 -4.95
N GLN A 68 -7.54 4.67 -4.13
CA GLN A 68 -6.14 4.58 -4.58
C GLN A 68 -5.96 3.50 -5.65
N VAL A 69 -6.61 2.33 -5.52
CA VAL A 69 -6.60 1.30 -6.58
C VAL A 69 -7.15 1.85 -7.90
N GLU A 70 -8.22 2.66 -7.89
CA GLU A 70 -8.71 3.32 -9.11
C GLU A 70 -7.65 4.23 -9.73
N THR A 71 -6.92 4.98 -8.91
CA THR A 71 -5.83 5.86 -9.38
C THR A 71 -4.69 5.02 -9.98
N MET A 72 -4.39 3.87 -9.39
CA MET A 72 -3.40 2.94 -9.93
C MET A 72 -3.84 2.35 -11.28
N CYS A 73 -5.12 2.01 -11.43
CA CYS A 73 -5.71 1.57 -12.70
C CYS A 73 -5.66 2.66 -13.76
N ALA A 74 -6.02 3.90 -13.42
CA ALA A 74 -5.94 5.05 -14.34
C ALA A 74 -4.52 5.23 -14.87
N ALA A 75 -3.52 5.16 -13.98
CA ALA A 75 -2.10 5.26 -14.37
C ALA A 75 -1.60 4.10 -15.25
N ILE A 76 -2.33 2.97 -15.32
CA ILE A 76 -2.06 1.89 -16.29
C ILE A 76 -2.77 2.16 -17.61
N ILE A 77 -4.00 2.64 -17.55
CA ILE A 77 -4.81 2.96 -18.74
C ILE A 77 -4.16 4.07 -19.57
N ASP A 78 -3.50 5.03 -18.91
CA ASP A 78 -2.79 6.14 -19.56
C ASP A 78 -1.49 5.72 -20.24
N LEU A 79 -1.06 4.45 -20.12
CA LEU A 79 0.14 3.97 -20.80
C LEU A 79 -0.09 3.90 -22.32
N PRO A 80 0.84 4.41 -23.14
CA PRO A 80 0.74 4.27 -24.60
C PRO A 80 0.60 2.81 -25.04
N GLU A 81 1.29 1.89 -24.39
CA GLU A 81 1.20 0.45 -24.65
C GLU A 81 -0.18 -0.13 -24.34
N TYR A 82 -0.89 0.40 -23.34
CA TYR A 82 -2.22 -0.09 -23.00
C TYR A 82 -3.22 0.11 -24.16
N THR A 83 -3.13 1.25 -24.86
CA THR A 83 -4.00 1.56 -26.02
C THR A 83 -3.78 0.65 -27.22
N LYS A 84 -2.63 -0.05 -27.27
CA LYS A 84 -2.26 -0.98 -28.34
C LYS A 84 -2.77 -2.41 -28.09
N LEU A 85 -3.28 -2.69 -26.90
CA LEU A 85 -3.85 -4.00 -26.57
C LEU A 85 -5.23 -4.20 -27.21
N ARG A 86 -5.60 -5.47 -27.45
CA ARG A 86 -6.97 -5.82 -27.79
C ARG A 86 -7.92 -5.36 -26.66
N PRO A 87 -9.04 -4.67 -26.96
CA PRO A 87 -9.92 -4.08 -25.94
C PRO A 87 -10.36 -5.05 -24.84
N ASP A 88 -10.73 -6.28 -25.20
CA ASP A 88 -11.17 -7.29 -24.23
C ASP A 88 -10.03 -7.71 -23.30
N LYS A 89 -8.81 -7.83 -23.82
CA LYS A 89 -7.65 -8.21 -23.02
C LYS A 89 -7.24 -7.06 -22.09
N ALA A 90 -7.27 -5.83 -22.59
CA ALA A 90 -6.99 -4.62 -21.82
C ALA A 90 -7.95 -4.50 -20.63
N LYS A 91 -9.26 -4.59 -20.89
CA LYS A 91 -10.31 -4.57 -19.85
C LYS A 91 -10.14 -5.70 -18.84
N GLN A 92 -9.85 -6.93 -19.30
CA GLN A 92 -9.65 -8.06 -18.41
C GLN A 92 -8.46 -7.85 -17.47
N LEU A 93 -7.33 -7.35 -17.97
CA LEU A 93 -6.14 -7.11 -17.14
C LEU A 93 -6.40 -6.10 -16.02
N ILE A 94 -7.09 -4.99 -16.33
CA ILE A 94 -7.48 -4.00 -15.32
C ILE A 94 -8.45 -4.59 -14.31
N LYS A 95 -9.44 -5.36 -14.79
CA LYS A 95 -10.42 -6.03 -13.93
C LYS A 95 -9.73 -6.99 -12.96
N ASP A 96 -8.84 -7.86 -13.45
CA ASP A 96 -8.12 -8.84 -12.63
C ASP A 96 -7.27 -8.15 -11.55
N PHE A 97 -6.55 -7.09 -11.93
CA PHE A 97 -5.74 -6.31 -10.99
C PHE A 97 -6.59 -5.62 -9.91
N LYS A 98 -7.68 -4.97 -10.33
CA LYS A 98 -8.61 -4.28 -9.43
C LYS A 98 -9.31 -5.24 -8.48
N ASP A 99 -9.80 -6.36 -8.99
CA ASP A 99 -10.54 -7.35 -8.21
C ASP A 99 -9.63 -8.02 -7.15
N ASP A 100 -8.37 -8.36 -7.50
CA ASP A 100 -7.42 -8.93 -6.54
C ASP A 100 -7.10 -7.94 -5.39
N LEU A 101 -6.83 -6.67 -5.71
CA LEU A 101 -6.55 -5.67 -4.67
C LEU A 101 -7.77 -5.37 -3.81
N ASN A 102 -8.94 -5.20 -4.42
CA ASN A 102 -10.18 -4.98 -3.67
C ASN A 102 -10.50 -6.16 -2.74
N TYR A 103 -10.34 -7.40 -3.23
CA TYR A 103 -10.50 -8.59 -2.42
C TYR A 103 -9.54 -8.59 -1.21
N LYS A 104 -8.25 -8.28 -1.41
CA LYS A 104 -7.27 -8.23 -0.32
C LYS A 104 -7.55 -7.11 0.69
N ILE A 105 -8.01 -5.94 0.22
CA ILE A 105 -8.41 -4.81 1.08
C ILE A 105 -9.63 -5.21 1.91
N ASP A 106 -10.64 -5.83 1.30
CA ASP A 106 -11.89 -6.20 1.98
C ASP A 106 -11.66 -7.26 3.05
N ASN A 107 -10.75 -8.21 2.80
CA ASN A 107 -10.43 -9.29 3.74
C ASN A 107 -9.34 -8.93 4.77
N ALA A 108 -8.77 -7.72 4.74
CA ALA A 108 -7.82 -7.29 5.75
C ALA A 108 -8.54 -6.96 7.08
N ALA A 109 -7.98 -7.47 8.17
CA ALA A 109 -8.58 -7.43 9.51
C ALA A 109 -8.24 -6.16 10.32
N ASN A 110 -7.07 -5.55 10.09
CA ASN A 110 -6.58 -4.40 10.85
C ASN A 110 -6.06 -3.28 9.94
N PHE A 111 -5.86 -2.09 10.52
CA PHE A 111 -5.49 -0.89 9.74
C PHE A 111 -4.15 -1.05 9.02
N SER A 112 -3.14 -1.60 9.72
CA SER A 112 -1.82 -1.86 9.18
C SER A 112 -1.86 -2.79 7.96
N SER A 113 -2.61 -3.90 8.06
CA SER A 113 -2.79 -4.85 6.95
C SER A 113 -3.44 -4.19 5.75
N VAL A 114 -4.46 -3.36 5.93
CA VAL A 114 -5.12 -2.63 4.83
C VAL A 114 -4.10 -1.76 4.09
N ARG A 115 -3.26 -1.00 4.81
CA ARG A 115 -2.22 -0.14 4.20
C ARG A 115 -1.20 -0.96 3.42
N ASP A 116 -0.71 -2.04 4.01
CA ASP A 116 0.28 -2.94 3.41
C ASP A 116 -0.20 -3.50 2.05
N LYS A 117 -1.48 -3.85 1.93
CA LYS A 117 -2.05 -4.38 0.67
C LYS A 117 -1.97 -3.40 -0.48
N VAL A 118 -2.06 -2.09 -0.22
CA VAL A 118 -1.93 -1.10 -1.29
C VAL A 118 -0.49 -0.64 -1.46
N GLN A 119 0.18 -0.27 -0.37
CA GLN A 119 1.50 0.36 -0.41
C GLN A 119 2.60 -0.60 -0.85
N ASN A 120 2.56 -1.86 -0.41
CA ASN A 120 3.61 -2.81 -0.76
C ASN A 120 3.15 -3.74 -1.88
N TYR A 121 2.05 -4.44 -1.65
CA TYR A 121 1.56 -5.42 -2.62
C TYR A 121 1.01 -4.76 -3.89
N GLY A 122 0.18 -3.72 -3.74
CA GLY A 122 -0.38 -2.97 -4.86
C GLY A 122 0.69 -2.35 -5.75
N ILE A 123 1.66 -1.63 -5.18
CA ILE A 123 2.75 -0.99 -5.95
C ILE A 123 3.54 -2.04 -6.74
N LYS A 124 3.89 -3.16 -6.10
CA LYS A 124 4.59 -4.27 -6.76
C LYS A 124 3.75 -4.85 -7.91
N LYS A 125 2.46 -5.10 -7.66
CA LYS A 125 1.55 -5.66 -8.68
C LYS A 125 1.33 -4.72 -9.85
N GLN A 126 1.26 -3.41 -9.58
CA GLN A 126 1.16 -2.41 -10.64
C GLN A 126 2.39 -2.43 -11.54
N ALA A 127 3.60 -2.49 -10.96
CA ALA A 127 4.85 -2.62 -11.73
C ALA A 127 4.90 -3.92 -12.55
N GLU A 128 4.44 -5.04 -11.98
CA GLU A 128 4.32 -6.31 -12.69
C GLU A 128 3.34 -6.22 -13.87
N LEU A 129 2.19 -5.57 -13.68
CA LEU A 129 1.19 -5.35 -14.72
C LEU A 129 1.72 -4.47 -15.85
N ARG A 130 2.46 -3.40 -15.53
CA ARG A 130 3.14 -2.57 -16.54
C ARG A 130 4.07 -3.40 -17.41
N LYS A 131 4.91 -4.23 -16.79
CA LYS A 131 5.83 -5.13 -17.51
C LYS A 131 5.09 -6.14 -18.36
N GLN A 132 3.96 -6.67 -17.86
CA GLN A 132 3.11 -7.59 -18.62
C GLN A 132 2.52 -6.92 -19.85
N ILE A 133 1.98 -5.71 -19.74
CA ILE A 133 1.43 -4.94 -20.86
C ILE A 133 2.48 -4.70 -21.93
N ILE A 134 3.68 -4.24 -21.54
CA ILE A 134 4.77 -3.97 -22.49
C ILE A 134 5.16 -5.26 -23.24
N ARG A 135 5.27 -6.40 -22.54
CA ARG A 135 5.57 -7.70 -23.17
C ARG A 135 4.47 -8.19 -24.11
N LEU A 136 3.20 -7.90 -23.81
CA LEU A 136 2.08 -8.29 -24.67
C LEU A 136 2.03 -7.48 -25.97
N VAL A 137 2.46 -6.22 -25.93
CA VAL A 137 2.49 -5.33 -27.09
C VAL A 137 3.70 -5.60 -27.98
N HIS A 138 4.81 -6.05 -27.40
CA HIS A 138 6.06 -6.35 -28.10
C HIS A 138 6.51 -7.80 -27.87
N PRO A 139 5.74 -8.81 -28.31
CA PRO A 139 6.03 -10.22 -27.99
C PRO A 139 7.31 -10.74 -28.67
N GLU A 140 7.67 -10.18 -29.82
CA GLU A 140 8.92 -10.48 -30.55
C GLU A 140 10.17 -9.83 -29.96
N GLU A 141 10.03 -8.78 -29.15
CA GLU A 141 11.16 -8.14 -28.49
C GLU A 141 11.52 -8.91 -27.21
N LYS A 142 12.79 -9.35 -27.09
CA LYS A 142 13.32 -9.83 -25.82
C LYS A 142 13.53 -8.64 -24.88
N ILE A 143 12.45 -8.16 -24.26
CA ILE A 143 12.48 -7.00 -23.36
C ILE A 143 13.17 -7.39 -22.06
N VAL A 144 14.36 -6.83 -21.85
CA VAL A 144 15.12 -6.95 -20.61
C VAL A 144 15.01 -5.62 -19.86
N PHE A 145 14.51 -5.66 -18.63
CA PHE A 145 14.51 -4.48 -17.75
C PHE A 145 15.80 -4.45 -16.94
N ALA A 146 16.35 -3.25 -16.73
CA ALA A 146 17.51 -3.08 -15.84
C ALA A 146 17.14 -3.45 -14.39
N THR A 147 18.04 -4.17 -13.70
CA THR A 147 17.81 -4.51 -12.28
C THR A 147 18.01 -3.31 -11.36
N LYS A 148 17.68 -3.46 -10.08
CA LYS A 148 17.87 -2.39 -9.09
C LYS A 148 19.36 -2.04 -8.94
N GLU A 149 20.20 -3.07 -8.92
CA GLU A 149 21.65 -2.97 -8.79
C GLU A 149 22.25 -2.31 -10.04
N GLU A 150 21.73 -2.67 -11.22
CA GLU A 150 22.18 -2.06 -12.48
C GLU A 150 21.79 -0.59 -12.61
N LYS A 151 20.69 -0.16 -11.98
CA LYS A 151 20.30 1.25 -11.93
C LYS A 151 21.13 2.06 -10.93
N GLN A 152 21.80 1.41 -9.98
CA GLN A 152 22.58 2.11 -8.96
C GLN A 152 23.84 2.72 -9.59
N ILE A 153 24.02 4.02 -9.37
CA ILE A 153 25.24 4.73 -9.79
C ILE A 153 26.21 4.84 -8.62
N ASN A 154 27.48 4.58 -8.90
CA ASN A 154 28.56 4.86 -7.98
C ASN A 154 29.05 6.28 -8.23
N TYR A 155 28.50 7.24 -7.49
CA TYR A 155 28.98 8.61 -7.48
C TYR A 155 29.91 8.82 -6.28
N SER A 156 31.09 9.40 -6.52
CA SER A 156 32.17 9.46 -5.52
C SER A 156 31.85 10.36 -4.32
N LYS A 157 30.97 11.35 -4.48
CA LYS A 157 30.53 12.23 -3.39
C LYS A 157 29.25 11.72 -2.76
N HIS A 158 29.24 11.60 -1.44
CA HIS A 158 28.06 11.23 -0.66
C HIS A 158 27.12 12.41 -0.39
N ILE A 159 27.64 13.64 -0.43
CA ILE A 159 26.87 14.87 -0.15
C ILE A 159 27.12 15.84 -1.31
N LEU A 160 26.03 16.36 -1.87
CA LEU A 160 26.05 17.38 -2.91
C LEU A 160 25.82 18.74 -2.24
N MET A 161 26.87 19.57 -2.14
CA MET A 161 26.81 20.85 -1.43
C MET A 161 26.79 22.05 -2.36
N THR A 162 27.32 21.89 -3.57
CA THR A 162 27.38 22.96 -4.57
C THR A 162 26.58 22.62 -5.82
N LYS A 163 26.36 23.64 -6.66
CA LYS A 163 25.71 23.45 -7.96
C LYS A 163 26.48 22.48 -8.84
N GLU A 164 27.81 22.56 -8.82
CA GLU A 164 28.71 21.70 -9.58
C GLU A 164 28.60 20.23 -9.15
N ASP A 165 28.36 19.98 -7.86
CA ASP A 165 28.13 18.63 -7.35
C ASP A 165 26.85 18.02 -7.93
N VAL A 166 25.77 18.80 -7.98
CA VAL A 166 24.49 18.38 -8.55
C VAL A 166 24.63 18.11 -10.05
N GLU A 167 25.27 19.03 -10.79
CA GLU A 167 25.49 18.86 -12.22
C GLU A 167 26.36 17.64 -12.53
N GLY A 168 27.40 17.40 -11.72
CA GLY A 168 28.23 16.21 -11.81
C GLY A 168 27.47 14.90 -11.56
N TYR A 169 26.63 14.88 -10.53
CA TYR A 169 25.77 13.72 -10.22
C TYR A 169 24.79 13.43 -11.37
N VAL A 170 24.08 14.46 -11.84
CA VAL A 170 23.10 14.34 -12.94
C VAL A 170 23.78 13.88 -14.23
N LYS A 171 24.97 14.41 -14.54
CA LYS A 171 25.75 13.98 -15.72
C LYS A 171 26.13 12.50 -15.61
N THR A 172 26.55 12.06 -14.43
CA THR A 172 26.89 10.65 -14.16
C THR A 172 25.67 9.75 -14.32
N LEU A 173 24.56 10.13 -13.69
CA LEU A 173 23.28 9.41 -13.78
C LEU A 173 22.80 9.29 -15.22
N ARG A 174 22.83 10.40 -15.96
CA ARG A 174 22.45 10.44 -17.38
C ARG A 174 23.32 9.51 -18.22
N SER A 175 24.64 9.60 -18.07
CA SER A 175 25.56 8.75 -18.83
C SER A 175 25.34 7.26 -18.52
N HIS A 176 25.11 6.92 -17.25
CA HIS A 176 24.86 5.55 -16.83
C HIS A 176 23.57 4.98 -17.44
N TYR A 177 22.48 5.74 -17.37
CA TYR A 177 21.18 5.28 -17.91
C TYR A 177 21.23 5.17 -19.44
N LEU A 178 21.91 6.08 -20.14
CA LEU A 178 22.10 5.96 -21.59
C LEU A 178 22.85 4.67 -21.97
N LYS A 179 23.87 4.26 -21.21
CA LYS A 179 24.57 2.98 -21.44
C LYS A 179 23.66 1.77 -21.26
N LEU A 180 22.73 1.80 -20.30
CA LEU A 180 21.74 0.73 -20.14
C LEU A 180 20.79 0.65 -21.35
N ILE A 181 20.37 1.81 -21.90
CA ILE A 181 19.57 1.86 -23.12
C ILE A 181 20.35 1.34 -24.34
N GLU A 182 21.62 1.71 -24.49
CA GLU A 182 22.53 1.19 -25.54
C GLU A 182 22.68 -0.34 -25.44
N ALA A 183 22.71 -0.88 -24.23
CA ALA A 183 22.68 -2.32 -23.96
C ALA A 183 21.28 -2.97 -24.20
N LYS A 184 20.36 -2.25 -24.84
CA LYS A 184 18.98 -2.65 -25.15
C LYS A 184 18.13 -3.00 -23.91
N LYS A 185 18.45 -2.41 -22.74
CA LYS A 185 17.63 -2.56 -21.54
C LYS A 185 16.61 -1.44 -21.45
N ARG A 186 15.42 -1.75 -20.92
CA ARG A 186 14.43 -0.73 -20.55
C ARG A 186 14.59 -0.35 -19.08
N ILE A 187 14.42 0.93 -18.78
CA ILE A 187 14.58 1.48 -17.44
C ILE A 187 13.20 1.85 -16.90
N GLU A 188 12.82 1.22 -15.80
CA GLU A 188 11.68 1.63 -14.98
C GLU A 188 12.22 2.61 -13.93
N VAL A 189 11.79 3.87 -14.02
CA VAL A 189 12.19 4.96 -13.12
C VAL A 189 11.42 4.88 -11.82
#